data_AF-A0A741SKR6-F1
#
_entry.id   AF-A0A741SKR6-F1
#
_cell.length_a   1.000
_cell.length_b   1.000
_cell.length_c   1.000
_cell.angle_alpha   90.00
_cell.angle_beta   90.00
_cell.angle_gamma   90.00
#
_symmetry.space_group_name_H-M   'P 1'
#
loop_
_entity.id
_entity.type
_entity.pdbx_description
1 polymer ?
#
loop_
_entity_poly.entity_id
_entity_poly.type
_entity_poly.pdbx_seq_one_letter_code
_entity_poly.pdbx_strand_id
1 'polypeptide(L)'
;MARITGWIITLLMLGGCTAPQRPIAPVPKPATLPAPEVVRYDRYLLINTRPDEAQRNPLHQIVNINLPLNLKLTVGDAFAWLLKQSGYSLCVDDHPTQFLAGKPLPLSQYRLGPMRLEEALKTLAGPGWLMQTDVLNREVCFHLNIPGTGDHHA
;
A
#
# COMPACT_ATOMS: atom_id res chain seq x y z
N MET A 1 40.39 -13.34 76.91
CA MET A 1 39.90 -14.74 76.90
C MET A 1 38.81 -14.85 75.85
N ALA A 2 38.96 -15.82 74.95
CA ALA A 2 38.45 -15.81 73.58
C ALA A 2 36.93 -16.02 73.44
N ARG A 3 36.35 -15.35 72.44
CA ARG A 3 35.02 -15.58 71.89
C ARG A 3 35.12 -16.30 70.53
N ILE A 4 34.00 -16.90 70.15
CA ILE A 4 33.39 -17.00 68.80
C ILE A 4 33.07 -18.44 68.41
N THR A 5 31.76 -18.68 68.48
CA THR A 5 30.94 -19.79 68.00
C THR A 5 31.11 -20.06 66.51
N GLY A 6 31.17 -21.35 66.14
CA GLY A 6 31.37 -21.83 64.78
C GLY A 6 30.17 -21.60 63.85
N TRP A 7 30.48 -21.32 62.59
CA TRP A 7 29.58 -21.29 61.44
C TRP A 7 30.17 -22.21 60.36
N ILE A 8 29.45 -23.27 60.01
CA ILE A 8 29.76 -24.12 58.86
C ILE A 8 28.87 -23.63 57.73
N ILE A 9 29.47 -22.99 56.72
CA ILE A 9 28.80 -22.51 55.51
C ILE A 9 29.08 -23.51 54.39
N THR A 10 28.02 -24.11 53.85
CA THR A 10 28.04 -25.06 52.74
C THR A 10 28.26 -24.30 51.42
N LEU A 11 29.31 -24.65 50.68
CA LEU A 11 29.71 -24.04 49.40
C LEU A 11 29.04 -24.78 48.24
N LEU A 12 28.11 -24.13 47.51
CA LEU A 12 27.48 -24.67 46.30
C LEU A 12 28.16 -24.07 45.05
N MET A 13 28.85 -24.90 44.26
CA MET A 13 29.51 -24.52 43.01
C MET A 13 28.50 -24.44 41.86
N LEU A 14 28.26 -23.25 41.30
CA LEU A 14 27.57 -23.08 40.02
C LEU A 14 28.59 -23.07 38.88
N GLY A 15 28.58 -24.11 38.05
CA GLY A 15 29.31 -24.17 36.79
C GLY A 15 28.63 -23.30 35.71
N GLY A 16 29.43 -22.50 34.99
CA GLY A 16 28.98 -21.69 33.86
C GLY A 16 29.06 -22.45 32.53
N CYS A 17 28.03 -22.34 31.68
CA CYS A 17 28.06 -22.83 30.30
C CYS A 17 28.76 -21.79 29.40
N THR A 18 29.83 -22.18 28.72
CA THR A 18 30.41 -21.43 27.59
C THR A 18 29.84 -21.97 26.28
N ALA A 19 29.18 -21.11 25.49
CA ALA A 19 28.67 -21.45 24.16
C ALA A 19 29.59 -20.84 23.08
N PRO A 20 29.91 -21.57 21.99
CA PRO A 20 30.76 -21.05 20.92
C PRO A 20 30.00 -20.03 20.07
N GLN A 21 30.57 -18.84 19.89
CA GLN A 21 30.02 -17.81 19.00
C GLN A 21 30.32 -18.16 17.53
N ARG A 22 29.28 -18.18 16.67
CA ARG A 22 29.43 -18.29 15.21
C ARG A 22 30.01 -16.98 14.65
N PRO A 23 30.89 -17.04 13.62
CA PRO A 23 31.38 -15.84 12.94
C PRO A 23 30.20 -15.06 12.34
N ILE A 24 30.12 -13.77 12.66
CA ILE A 24 29.13 -12.85 12.11
C ILE A 24 29.51 -12.60 10.65
N ALA A 25 28.68 -13.05 9.70
CA ALA A 25 28.83 -12.68 8.30
C ALA A 25 28.64 -11.16 8.14
N PRO A 26 29.37 -10.48 7.23
CA PRO A 26 29.20 -9.05 7.01
C PRO A 26 27.78 -8.76 6.51
N VAL A 27 27.09 -7.88 7.22
CA VAL A 27 25.74 -7.41 6.88
C VAL A 27 25.78 -6.73 5.51
N PRO A 28 24.89 -7.09 4.55
CA PRO A 28 24.80 -6.40 3.27
C PRO A 28 24.55 -4.91 3.48
N LYS A 29 25.40 -4.06 2.91
CA LYS A 29 25.24 -2.61 2.97
C LYS A 29 23.93 -2.24 2.25
N PRO A 30 23.00 -1.50 2.89
CA PRO A 30 21.79 -1.04 2.22
C PRO A 30 22.15 -0.25 0.96
N ALA A 31 21.49 -0.55 -0.16
CA ALA A 31 21.65 0.25 -1.37
C ALA A 31 21.20 1.68 -1.08
N THR A 32 22.11 2.65 -1.21
CA THR A 32 21.79 4.07 -1.06
C THR A 32 20.85 4.49 -2.19
N LEU A 33 19.65 4.96 -1.84
CA LEU A 33 18.72 5.53 -2.81
C LEU A 33 19.32 6.82 -3.41
N PRO A 34 19.17 7.05 -4.73
CA PRO A 34 19.69 8.26 -5.36
C PRO A 34 18.98 9.50 -4.82
N ALA A 35 19.77 10.48 -4.35
CA ALA A 35 19.25 11.77 -3.89
C ALA A 35 18.39 12.44 -4.99
N PRO A 36 17.31 13.17 -4.61
CA PRO A 36 16.47 13.87 -5.57
C PRO A 36 17.27 14.97 -6.27
N GLU A 37 17.01 15.13 -7.57
CA GLU A 37 17.55 16.25 -8.32
C GLU A 37 16.78 17.52 -7.91
N VAL A 38 17.50 18.47 -7.32
CA VAL A 38 16.90 19.68 -6.75
C VAL A 38 17.54 20.92 -7.37
N VAL A 39 16.70 21.87 -7.74
CA VAL A 39 17.14 23.21 -8.18
C VAL A 39 16.87 24.18 -7.04
N ARG A 40 17.89 24.97 -6.71
CA ARG A 40 17.78 26.03 -5.71
C ARG A 40 17.13 27.25 -6.35
N TYR A 41 15.85 27.44 -6.05
CA TYR A 41 15.05 28.52 -6.60
C TYR A 41 15.22 29.82 -5.78
N ASP A 42 15.44 29.70 -4.47
CA ASP A 42 15.76 30.81 -3.56
C ASP A 42 16.77 30.33 -2.50
N ARG A 43 17.24 31.22 -1.63
CA ARG A 43 18.11 30.92 -0.50
C ARG A 43 17.56 29.83 0.42
N TYR A 44 16.25 29.71 0.54
CA TYR A 44 15.56 28.74 1.40
C TYR A 44 14.64 27.78 0.64
N LEU A 45 14.55 27.90 -0.70
CA LEU A 45 13.65 27.09 -1.50
C LEU A 45 14.43 26.18 -2.45
N LEU A 46 14.33 24.87 -2.18
CA LEU A 46 14.72 23.81 -3.08
C LEU A 46 13.47 23.22 -3.70
N ILE A 47 13.43 23.18 -5.03
CA ILE A 47 12.34 22.54 -5.77
C ILE A 47 12.88 21.25 -6.36
N ASN A 48 12.16 20.16 -6.15
CA ASN A 48 12.45 18.89 -6.81
C ASN A 48 12.03 19.01 -8.28
N THR A 49 12.97 18.80 -9.20
CA THR A 49 12.69 18.86 -10.65
C THR A 49 12.13 17.55 -11.19
N ARG A 50 12.20 16.48 -10.40
CA ARG A 50 11.61 15.18 -10.75
C ARG A 50 10.09 15.30 -10.72
N PRO A 51 9.37 14.81 -11.76
CA PRO A 51 7.92 14.71 -11.75
C PRO A 51 7.40 14.03 -10.48
N ASP A 52 6.30 14.53 -9.94
CA ASP A 52 5.61 13.89 -8.84
C ASP A 52 5.10 12.50 -9.24
N GLU A 53 4.85 11.63 -8.27
CA GLU A 53 4.33 10.29 -8.51
C GLU A 53 3.02 10.33 -9.31
N ALA A 54 2.11 11.23 -8.94
CA ALA A 54 0.83 11.41 -9.64
C ALA A 54 1.00 11.91 -11.08
N GLN A 55 2.10 12.62 -11.38
CA GLN A 55 2.40 13.08 -12.74
C GLN A 55 2.97 11.96 -13.62
N ARG A 56 3.66 10.98 -13.02
CA ARG A 56 4.18 9.80 -13.73
C ARG A 56 3.12 8.72 -13.88
N ASN A 57 2.35 8.49 -12.81
CA ASN A 57 1.23 7.57 -12.78
C ASN A 57 -0.02 8.32 -12.31
N PRO A 58 -0.90 8.74 -13.23
CA PRO A 58 -2.13 9.45 -12.88
C PRO A 58 -3.07 8.67 -11.94
N LEU A 59 -2.94 7.34 -11.83
CA LEU A 59 -3.71 6.56 -10.86
C LEU A 59 -3.22 6.75 -9.41
N HIS A 60 -2.04 7.33 -9.20
CA HIS A 60 -1.52 7.64 -7.86
C HIS A 60 -1.86 9.06 -7.39
N GLN A 61 -2.65 9.81 -8.17
CA GLN A 61 -3.14 11.13 -7.76
C GLN A 61 -4.03 11.03 -6.52
N ILE A 62 -3.99 12.07 -5.67
CA ILE A 62 -4.86 12.15 -4.49
C ILE A 62 -6.23 12.65 -4.91
N VAL A 63 -7.27 11.89 -4.56
CA VAL A 63 -8.67 12.19 -4.86
C VAL A 63 -9.51 12.23 -3.59
N ASN A 64 -10.61 12.96 -3.68
CA ASN A 64 -11.71 12.94 -2.71
C ASN A 64 -13.00 12.73 -3.49
N ILE A 65 -13.77 11.71 -3.12
CA ILE A 65 -15.10 11.47 -3.71
C ILE A 65 -16.15 12.07 -2.79
N ASN A 66 -17.08 12.83 -3.36
CA ASN A 66 -18.23 13.38 -2.64
C ASN A 66 -19.44 13.33 -3.57
N LEU A 67 -20.18 12.22 -3.48
CA LEU A 67 -21.31 11.94 -4.33
C LEU A 67 -22.61 12.53 -3.74
N PRO A 68 -23.55 12.97 -4.59
CA PRO A 68 -24.83 13.49 -4.14
C PRO A 68 -25.69 12.39 -3.49
N LEU A 69 -26.05 12.57 -2.22
CA LEU A 69 -26.78 11.58 -1.41
C LEU A 69 -28.24 11.36 -1.85
N ASN A 70 -28.79 12.26 -2.67
CA ASN A 70 -30.15 12.15 -3.20
C ASN A 70 -30.27 11.23 -4.42
N LEU A 71 -29.15 10.73 -4.95
CA LEU A 71 -29.13 9.81 -6.09
C LEU A 71 -28.88 8.38 -5.62
N LYS A 72 -29.59 7.42 -6.22
CA LYS A 72 -29.27 6.00 -6.11
C LYS A 72 -28.22 5.69 -7.19
N LEU A 73 -26.97 5.58 -6.78
CA LEU A 73 -25.84 5.36 -7.68
C LEU A 73 -25.42 3.90 -7.67
N THR A 74 -24.80 3.50 -8.76
CA THR A 74 -24.12 2.23 -8.91
C THR A 74 -22.63 2.38 -8.64
N VAL A 75 -21.93 1.25 -8.47
CA VAL A 75 -20.46 1.24 -8.39
C VAL A 75 -19.85 1.78 -9.70
N GLY A 76 -20.48 1.49 -10.85
CA GLY A 76 -20.08 2.04 -12.15
C GLY A 76 -20.17 3.57 -12.21
N ASP A 77 -21.23 4.17 -11.65
CA ASP A 77 -21.34 5.64 -11.57
C ASP A 77 -20.23 6.24 -10.72
N ALA A 78 -19.87 5.59 -9.60
CA ALA A 78 -18.78 6.03 -8.74
C ALA A 78 -17.41 5.90 -9.42
N PHE A 79 -17.18 4.82 -10.18
CA PHE A 79 -15.97 4.67 -11.00
C PHE A 79 -15.88 5.75 -12.07
N ALA A 80 -16.96 6.01 -12.81
CA ALA A 80 -17.00 7.07 -13.81
C ALA A 80 -16.73 8.44 -13.17
N TRP A 81 -17.24 8.68 -11.95
CA TRP A 81 -16.96 9.89 -11.19
C TRP A 81 -15.47 10.02 -10.82
N LEU A 82 -14.85 8.96 -10.31
CA LEU A 82 -13.44 8.94 -9.91
C LEU A 82 -12.48 9.07 -11.09
N LEU A 83 -12.80 8.44 -12.21
CA LEU A 83 -11.95 8.45 -13.41
C LEU A 83 -12.09 9.75 -14.22
N LYS A 84 -13.02 10.62 -13.86
CA LYS A 84 -13.21 11.90 -14.54
C LYS A 84 -11.91 12.72 -14.49
N GLN A 85 -11.42 13.11 -15.67
CA GLN A 85 -10.17 13.89 -15.86
C GLN A 85 -8.88 13.17 -15.40
N SER A 86 -8.91 11.89 -15.05
CA SER A 86 -7.69 11.12 -14.74
C SER A 86 -6.91 10.71 -15.98
N GLY A 87 -7.59 10.68 -17.14
CA GLY A 87 -7.05 10.15 -18.39
C GLY A 87 -7.15 8.62 -18.50
N TYR A 88 -7.84 7.97 -17.57
CA TYR A 88 -8.18 6.55 -17.61
C TYR A 88 -9.70 6.35 -17.78
N SER A 89 -10.10 5.23 -18.36
CA SER A 89 -11.50 4.76 -18.46
C SER A 89 -11.66 3.36 -17.85
N LEU A 90 -12.91 2.92 -17.66
CA LEU A 90 -13.17 1.50 -17.40
C LEU A 90 -13.04 0.71 -18.70
N CYS A 91 -12.58 -0.54 -18.59
CA CYS A 91 -12.53 -1.45 -19.73
C CYS A 91 -13.93 -1.66 -20.32
N VAL A 92 -14.02 -1.50 -21.64
CA VAL A 92 -15.24 -1.78 -22.39
C VAL A 92 -15.29 -3.28 -22.70
N ASP A 93 -16.49 -3.85 -22.78
CA ASP A 93 -16.72 -5.27 -23.11
C ASP A 93 -16.12 -6.32 -22.16
N ASP A 94 -15.70 -5.93 -20.94
CA ASP A 94 -15.29 -6.88 -19.89
C ASP A 94 -16.48 -7.27 -18.98
N HIS A 95 -16.94 -8.52 -19.10
CA HIS A 95 -18.11 -9.02 -18.36
C HIS A 95 -17.97 -8.92 -16.82
N PRO A 96 -16.84 -9.32 -16.20
CA PRO A 96 -16.64 -9.16 -14.75
C PRO A 96 -16.74 -7.70 -14.29
N THR A 97 -16.09 -6.78 -15.00
CA THR A 97 -16.15 -5.33 -14.71
C THR A 97 -17.57 -4.79 -14.83
N GLN A 98 -18.31 -5.17 -15.88
CA GLN A 98 -19.71 -4.78 -16.06
C GLN A 98 -20.62 -5.31 -14.93
N PHE A 99 -20.38 -6.56 -14.49
CA PHE A 99 -21.12 -7.15 -13.38
C PHE A 99 -20.90 -6.39 -12.07
N LEU A 100 -19.67 -5.99 -11.77
CA LEU A 100 -19.33 -5.15 -10.61
C LEU A 100 -19.94 -3.75 -10.76
N ALA A 101 -19.78 -3.12 -11.92
CA ALA A 101 -20.28 -1.78 -12.20
C ALA A 101 -21.81 -1.67 -12.00
N GLY A 102 -22.56 -2.75 -12.28
CA GLY A 102 -24.00 -2.80 -12.05
C GLY A 102 -24.44 -2.97 -10.59
N LYS A 103 -23.52 -3.10 -9.62
CA LYS A 103 -23.89 -3.23 -8.19
C LYS A 103 -24.31 -1.89 -7.60
N PRO A 104 -25.25 -1.89 -6.63
CA PRO A 104 -25.63 -0.67 -5.93
C PRO A 104 -24.45 -0.15 -5.10
N LEU A 105 -24.26 1.17 -5.07
CA LEU A 105 -23.23 1.80 -4.26
C LEU A 105 -23.69 1.93 -2.79
N PRO A 106 -22.97 1.35 -1.81
CA PRO A 106 -23.28 1.54 -0.40
C PRO A 106 -23.13 3.00 0.05
N LEU A 107 -24.00 3.46 0.95
CA LEU A 107 -23.95 4.84 1.48
C LEU A 107 -22.60 5.20 2.14
N SER A 108 -21.91 4.22 2.72
CA SER A 108 -20.57 4.42 3.30
C SER A 108 -19.51 4.82 2.27
N GLN A 109 -19.75 4.56 0.98
CA GLN A 109 -18.82 4.84 -0.12
C GLN A 109 -19.15 6.14 -0.89
N TYR A 110 -20.21 6.87 -0.52
CA TYR A 110 -20.52 8.16 -1.15
C TYR A 110 -19.50 9.25 -0.81
N ARG A 111 -18.72 9.05 0.27
CA ARG A 111 -17.66 9.95 0.70
C ARG A 111 -16.42 9.15 1.07
N LEU A 112 -15.34 9.32 0.31
CA LEU A 112 -14.02 8.72 0.55
C LEU A 112 -12.95 9.77 0.33
N GLY A 113 -11.83 9.64 1.03
CA GLY A 113 -10.63 10.47 0.84
C GLY A 113 -10.19 11.23 2.11
N PRO A 114 -9.01 11.88 2.06
CA PRO A 114 -8.07 11.93 0.93
C PRO A 114 -7.25 10.63 0.79
N MET A 115 -7.21 10.07 -0.44
CA MET A 115 -6.47 8.85 -0.75
C MET A 115 -6.10 8.78 -2.24
N ARG A 116 -5.24 7.84 -2.63
CA ARG A 116 -4.86 7.64 -4.05
C ARG A 116 -6.05 7.15 -4.88
N LEU A 117 -6.14 7.57 -6.15
CA LEU A 117 -7.19 7.16 -7.07
C LEU A 117 -7.28 5.64 -7.22
N GLU A 118 -6.15 4.97 -7.41
CA GLU A 118 -6.07 3.50 -7.46
C GLU A 118 -6.66 2.84 -6.21
N GLU A 119 -6.32 3.35 -5.03
CA GLU A 119 -6.83 2.82 -3.77
C GLU A 119 -8.33 3.09 -3.60
N ALA A 120 -8.81 4.23 -4.09
CA ALA A 120 -10.24 4.54 -4.09
C ALA A 120 -11.01 3.56 -5.00
N LEU A 121 -10.48 3.26 -6.20
CA LEU A 121 -11.05 2.28 -7.12
C LEU A 121 -11.10 0.87 -6.49
N LYS A 122 -10.00 0.41 -5.87
CA LYS A 122 -9.97 -0.87 -5.15
C LYS A 122 -10.95 -0.89 -3.97
N THR A 123 -11.07 0.21 -3.24
CA THR A 123 -12.01 0.33 -2.10
C THR A 123 -13.46 0.22 -2.53
N LEU A 124 -13.82 0.85 -3.66
CA LEU A 124 -15.16 0.73 -4.25
C LEU A 124 -15.44 -0.68 -4.77
N ALA A 125 -14.45 -1.33 -5.39
CA ALA A 125 -14.59 -2.70 -5.87
C ALA A 125 -14.77 -3.70 -4.72
N GLY A 126 -14.00 -3.54 -3.64
CA GLY A 126 -13.98 -4.41 -2.47
C GLY A 126 -13.02 -5.59 -2.60
N PRO A 127 -12.82 -6.36 -1.51
CA PRO A 127 -11.74 -7.36 -1.40
C PRO A 127 -11.90 -8.59 -2.30
N GLY A 128 -13.10 -8.82 -2.83
CA GLY A 128 -13.39 -9.91 -3.75
C GLY A 128 -12.95 -9.63 -5.19
N TRP A 129 -12.32 -8.49 -5.45
CA TRP A 129 -11.94 -8.04 -6.79
C TRP A 129 -10.46 -7.67 -6.86
N LEU A 130 -9.83 -8.05 -7.96
CA LEU A 130 -8.49 -7.62 -8.35
C LEU A 130 -8.62 -6.54 -9.43
N MET A 131 -7.93 -5.42 -9.22
CA MET A 131 -7.86 -4.34 -10.21
C MET A 131 -6.67 -4.61 -11.14
N GLN A 132 -6.92 -4.64 -12.45
CA GLN A 132 -5.91 -4.71 -13.48
C GLN A 132 -5.93 -3.44 -14.31
N THR A 133 -4.75 -2.90 -14.62
CA THR A 133 -4.61 -1.67 -15.42
C THR A 133 -4.00 -2.00 -16.77
N ASP A 134 -4.68 -1.65 -17.84
CA ASP A 134 -4.11 -1.60 -19.18
C ASP A 134 -3.48 -0.23 -19.40
N VAL A 135 -2.14 -0.18 -19.35
CA VAL A 135 -1.38 1.08 -19.49
C VAL A 135 -1.40 1.59 -20.94
N LEU A 136 -1.57 0.70 -21.93
CA LEU A 136 -1.56 1.07 -23.34
C LEU A 136 -2.88 1.73 -23.73
N ASN A 137 -4.00 1.10 -23.37
CA ASN A 137 -5.34 1.62 -23.64
C ASN A 137 -5.81 2.62 -22.58
N ARG A 138 -5.08 2.73 -21.46
CA ARG A 138 -5.44 3.52 -20.27
C ARG A 138 -6.79 3.12 -19.71
N GLU A 139 -6.97 1.82 -19.52
CA GLU A 139 -8.20 1.26 -18.99
C GLU A 139 -7.96 0.56 -17.64
N VAL A 140 -9.01 0.52 -16.83
CA VAL A 140 -9.04 -0.22 -15.57
C VAL A 140 -10.10 -1.31 -15.67
N CYS A 141 -9.68 -2.56 -15.49
CA CYS A 141 -10.55 -3.73 -15.45
C CYS A 141 -10.57 -4.32 -14.04
N PHE A 142 -11.61 -5.08 -13.72
CA PHE A 142 -11.75 -5.81 -12.47
C PHE A 142 -12.02 -7.28 -12.71
N HIS A 143 -11.28 -8.15 -12.05
CA HIS A 143 -11.44 -9.60 -12.10
C HIS A 143 -11.73 -10.15 -10.72
N LEU A 144 -12.38 -11.31 -10.64
CA LEU A 144 -12.66 -11.95 -9.36
C LEU A 144 -11.36 -12.39 -8.68
N ASN A 145 -11.21 -12.03 -7.40
CA ASN A 145 -10.15 -12.54 -6.56
C ASN A 145 -10.53 -13.95 -6.09
N ILE A 146 -10.03 -14.98 -6.77
CA ILE A 146 -10.26 -16.38 -6.40
C ILE A 146 -9.09 -16.84 -5.52
N PRO A 147 -9.28 -16.99 -4.19
CA PRO A 147 -8.20 -17.44 -3.32
C PRO A 147 -7.80 -18.87 -3.69
N GLY A 148 -6.54 -19.05 -4.11
CA GLY A 148 -5.96 -20.37 -4.45
C GLY A 148 -5.48 -20.51 -5.90
N THR A 149 -5.83 -19.58 -6.78
CA THR A 149 -5.26 -19.51 -8.13
C THR A 149 -4.01 -18.62 -8.07
N GLY A 150 -2.90 -19.18 -7.59
CA GLY A 150 -1.62 -18.48 -7.56
C GLY A 150 -1.17 -18.10 -8.98
N ASP A 151 -0.76 -16.86 -9.16
CA ASP A 151 -0.27 -16.31 -10.42
C ASP A 151 1.00 -17.06 -10.88
N HIS A 152 0.83 -18.04 -11.77
CA HIS A 152 1.90 -18.59 -12.58
C HIS A 152 2.03 -17.78 -13.88
N HIS A 153 2.57 -16.57 -13.79
CA HIS A 153 3.07 -15.88 -14.98
C HIS A 153 4.55 -15.58 -14.80
N ALA A 154 5.34 -16.41 -15.50
CA ALA A 154 6.75 -16.24 -15.82
C ALA A 154 6.95 -15.18 -16.90
#